data_AF-A0A3C0U7L1-F1
#
_entry.id   AF-A0A3C0U7L1-F1
#
_cell.length_a   1.000
_cell.length_b   1.000
_cell.length_c   1.000
_cell.angle_alpha   90.00
_cell.angle_beta   90.00
_cell.angle_gamma   90.00
#
_symmetry.space_group_name_H-M   'P 1'
#
loop_
_entity.id
_entity.type
_entity.pdbx_description
1 polymer ?
#
loop_
_entity_poly.entity_id
_entity_poly.type
_entity_poly.pdbx_seq_one_letter_code
_entity_poly.pdbx_strand_id
1 'polypeptide(L)'
;MRNLLLNLSLIFALTGCTSWHHAELTRKTYTDLDLAENERLLHRTNKVTLQGYYADGASVVFEPDWRVTDDSTIIGTMRRISALGKPTTVNFTWNEIDIQGIELWRTSRNLNLNERALFGGSIFMAAVDIGVGIICLANPKMCFGSCPTFYQNESDHLFKSAAEGFTNAILPTLEHRDIDALPEVMLPGEERIVMKNEALETHNINEVVLFSVPVEAGSEVLHTVDDSFMRVTKGPQIEVSKHGQALEGI
;
A
#
# COMPACT_ATOMS: atom_id res chain seq x y z
N MET A 1 22.92 -11.31 0.63
CA MET A 1 23.31 -9.90 0.43
C MET A 1 22.16 -9.02 -0.08
N ARG A 2 21.42 -9.41 -1.14
CA ARG A 2 20.30 -8.62 -1.68
C ARG A 2 19.19 -8.32 -0.65
N ASN A 3 18.83 -9.31 0.18
CA ASN A 3 17.80 -9.13 1.23
C ASN A 3 18.30 -8.29 2.42
N LEU A 4 19.61 -8.27 2.68
CA LEU A 4 20.18 -7.45 3.77
C LEU A 4 20.17 -5.96 3.40
N LEU A 5 20.46 -5.64 2.13
CA LEU A 5 20.38 -4.28 1.60
C LEU A 5 18.94 -3.76 1.53
N LEU A 6 17.96 -4.60 1.17
CA LEU A 6 16.54 -4.24 1.21
C LEU A 6 16.04 -3.95 2.63
N ASN A 7 16.43 -4.80 3.59
CA ASN A 7 16.03 -4.61 4.99
C ASN A 7 16.70 -3.39 5.63
N LEU A 8 17.96 -3.11 5.28
CA LEU A 8 18.64 -1.89 5.74
C LEU A 8 18.00 -0.62 5.16
N SER A 9 17.62 -0.62 3.88
CA SER A 9 16.97 0.53 3.26
C SER A 9 15.56 0.77 3.78
N LEU A 10 14.82 -0.29 4.13
CA LEU A 10 13.56 -0.18 4.87
C LEU A 10 13.79 0.45 6.26
N ILE A 11 14.77 -0.03 7.02
CA ILE A 11 15.11 0.55 8.35
C ILE A 11 15.56 2.02 8.25
N PHE A 12 16.29 2.42 7.20
CA PHE A 12 16.65 3.82 6.96
C PHE A 12 15.45 4.70 6.56
N ALA A 13 14.50 4.17 5.78
CA ALA A 13 13.24 4.87 5.47
C ALA A 13 12.37 5.05 6.73
N LEU A 14 12.40 4.07 7.65
CA LEU A 14 11.65 4.10 8.91
C LEU A 14 12.27 5.02 9.96
N THR A 15 13.60 5.07 10.06
CA THR A 15 14.30 5.92 11.04
C THR A 15 14.37 7.39 10.60
N GLY A 16 14.29 7.66 9.29
CA GLY A 16 14.18 9.00 8.74
C GLY A 16 12.91 9.77 9.14
N CYS A 17 11.89 9.11 9.69
CA CYS A 17 10.60 9.70 10.06
C CYS A 17 10.60 10.51 11.37
N THR A 18 11.67 10.46 12.17
CA THR A 18 11.69 11.05 13.52
C THR A 18 12.08 12.54 13.56
N SER A 19 12.64 13.09 12.49
CA SER A 19 13.10 14.49 12.39
C SER A 19 12.23 15.37 11.46
N TRP A 20 10.96 15.01 11.24
CA TRP A 20 10.10 15.68 10.26
C TRP A 20 9.56 17.02 10.79
N HIS A 21 10.23 18.11 10.43
CA HIS A 21 9.74 19.48 10.51
C HIS A 21 9.17 19.93 9.15
N HIS A 22 8.06 19.33 8.70
CA HIS A 22 7.37 19.84 7.52
C HIS A 22 6.54 21.08 7.88
N ALA A 23 6.81 22.20 7.20
CA ALA A 23 6.20 23.51 7.46
C ALA A 23 4.67 23.58 7.24
N GLU A 24 4.07 22.54 6.68
CA GLU A 24 2.62 22.44 6.47
C GLU A 24 1.90 21.73 7.62
N LEU A 25 2.54 20.74 8.25
CA LEU A 25 2.00 19.96 9.38
C LEU A 25 2.02 20.73 10.70
N THR A 26 2.74 21.86 10.72
CA THR A 26 2.93 22.72 11.90
C THR A 26 1.87 23.81 11.99
N ARG A 27 0.84 23.81 11.14
CA ARG A 27 -0.10 24.94 11.04
C ARG A 27 -1.36 24.68 11.86
N LYS A 28 -1.76 25.64 12.69
CA LYS A 28 -3.03 25.61 13.42
C LYS A 28 -3.84 26.87 13.10
N THR A 29 -5.14 26.69 12.94
CA THR A 29 -6.05 27.72 12.46
C THR A 29 -6.92 28.24 13.62
N TYR A 30 -7.18 29.54 13.63
CA TYR A 30 -7.98 30.22 14.66
C TYR A 30 -8.93 31.19 13.97
N THR A 31 -10.13 31.32 14.54
CA THR A 31 -11.09 32.37 14.17
C THR A 31 -10.83 33.67 14.92
N ASP A 32 -9.93 33.65 15.90
CA ASP A 32 -9.65 34.75 16.82
C ASP A 32 -8.13 35.00 16.88
N LEU A 33 -7.74 36.26 16.80
CA LEU A 33 -6.35 36.71 16.87
C LEU A 33 -5.75 36.47 18.25
N ASP A 34 -6.54 36.58 19.32
CA ASP A 34 -6.07 36.39 20.69
C ASP A 34 -5.59 34.95 20.92
N LEU A 35 -6.25 33.98 20.29
CA LEU A 35 -5.83 32.58 20.32
C LEU A 35 -4.52 32.37 19.56
N ALA A 36 -4.31 33.08 18.46
CA ALA A 36 -3.06 33.05 17.72
C ALA A 36 -1.90 33.70 18.49
N GLU A 37 -2.15 34.80 19.23
CA GLU A 37 -1.17 35.41 20.11
C GLU A 37 -0.80 34.53 21.30
N ASN A 38 -1.78 33.88 21.92
CA ASN A 38 -1.53 32.93 23.01
C ASN A 38 -0.55 31.82 22.58
N GLU A 39 -0.63 31.35 21.34
CA GLU A 39 0.27 30.32 20.81
C GLU A 39 1.71 30.83 20.67
N ARG A 40 1.91 32.08 20.26
CA ARG A 40 3.24 32.73 20.29
C ARG A 40 3.79 32.79 21.72
N LEU A 41 2.95 33.12 22.70
CA LEU A 41 3.35 33.21 24.11
C LEU A 41 3.66 31.85 24.74
N LEU A 42 2.93 30.80 24.37
CA LEU A 42 3.17 29.43 24.83
C LEU A 42 4.45 28.82 24.22
N HIS A 43 4.85 29.30 23.05
CA HIS A 43 5.99 28.77 22.30
C HIS A 43 7.17 29.74 22.21
N ARG A 44 7.54 30.43 23.30
CA ARG A 44 8.62 31.46 23.32
C ARG A 44 9.97 31.02 22.75
N THR A 45 10.31 29.74 22.85
CA THR A 45 11.58 29.19 22.35
C THR A 45 11.54 28.89 20.85
N ASN A 46 10.35 28.86 20.24
CA ASN A 46 10.14 28.54 18.84
C ASN A 46 9.63 29.77 18.08
N LYS A 47 10.13 29.93 16.86
CA LYS A 47 9.74 31.03 15.97
C LYS A 47 8.36 30.76 15.35
N VAL A 48 7.32 31.38 15.89
CA VAL A 48 5.93 31.24 15.42
C VAL A 48 5.64 32.28 14.34
N THR A 49 5.40 31.84 13.10
CA THR A 49 4.89 32.70 12.01
C THR A 49 3.37 32.85 12.11
N LEU A 50 2.82 33.95 11.60
CA LEU A 50 1.38 34.20 11.52
C LEU A 50 0.94 34.41 10.06
N GLN A 51 -0.23 33.90 9.69
CA GLN A 51 -0.87 34.17 8.41
C GLN A 51 -2.33 34.51 8.63
N GLY A 52 -2.77 35.66 8.10
CA GLY A 52 -4.17 36.09 8.10
C GLY A 52 -4.77 35.97 6.70
N TYR A 53 -5.98 35.40 6.59
CA TYR A 53 -6.71 35.25 5.33
C TYR A 53 -7.92 36.18 5.27
N TYR A 54 -8.09 36.82 4.12
CA TYR A 54 -9.26 37.64 3.79
C TYR A 54 -10.33 36.78 3.13
N ALA A 55 -11.58 37.27 3.13
CA ALA A 55 -12.74 36.60 2.53
C ALA A 55 -12.56 36.27 1.04
N ASP A 56 -11.80 37.09 0.31
CA ASP A 56 -11.51 36.93 -1.12
C ASP A 56 -10.42 35.88 -1.40
N GLY A 57 -9.86 35.26 -0.37
CA GLY A 57 -8.78 34.28 -0.44
C GLY A 57 -7.37 34.88 -0.47
N ALA A 58 -7.23 36.22 -0.49
CA ALA A 58 -5.93 36.85 -0.30
C ALA A 58 -5.43 36.60 1.14
N SER A 59 -4.13 36.78 1.37
CA SER A 59 -3.58 36.66 2.72
C SER A 59 -2.38 37.56 2.97
N VAL A 60 -2.12 37.80 4.25
CA VAL A 60 -0.90 38.42 4.77
C VAL A 60 -0.12 37.38 5.55
N VAL A 61 1.19 37.25 5.28
CA VAL A 61 2.08 36.34 5.99
C VAL A 61 3.12 37.16 6.72
N PHE A 62 3.24 36.92 8.02
CA PHE A 62 4.20 37.54 8.92
C PHE A 62 5.33 36.60 9.28
N GLU A 63 6.54 37.14 9.32
CA GLU A 63 7.70 36.54 9.98
C GLU A 63 7.53 36.54 11.50
N PRO A 64 8.35 35.76 12.25
CA PRO A 64 8.19 35.56 13.70
C PRO A 64 8.34 36.81 14.59
N ASP A 65 8.62 37.97 14.01
CA ASP A 65 8.78 39.25 14.70
C ASP A 65 7.46 40.01 14.89
N TRP A 66 6.33 39.45 14.41
CA TRP A 66 5.01 40.04 14.53
C TRP A 66 4.57 40.27 15.98
N ARG A 67 3.83 41.35 16.22
CA ARG A 67 3.26 41.71 17.52
C ARG A 67 1.89 42.37 17.33
N VAL A 68 0.97 42.07 18.23
CA VAL A 68 -0.25 42.85 18.39
C VAL A 68 0.10 44.07 19.27
N THR A 69 -0.23 45.28 18.81
CA THR A 69 0.06 46.52 19.55
C THR A 69 -1.16 47.09 20.25
N ASP A 70 -2.30 47.07 19.57
CA ASP A 70 -3.63 47.49 20.04
C ASP A 70 -4.65 46.39 19.66
N ASP A 71 -5.89 46.50 20.14
CA ASP A 71 -6.96 45.49 19.95
C ASP A 71 -7.21 45.09 18.47
N SER A 72 -6.80 45.91 17.50
CA SER A 72 -6.99 45.65 16.07
C SER A 72 -5.76 45.84 15.19
N THR A 73 -4.57 46.01 15.76
CA THR A 73 -3.37 46.38 14.97
C THR A 73 -2.24 45.37 15.14
N ILE A 74 -1.69 44.91 14.02
CA ILE A 74 -0.52 44.03 13.99
C ILE A 74 0.63 44.73 13.29
N ILE A 75 1.79 44.71 13.93
CA ILE A 75 3.07 45.13 13.35
C ILE A 75 3.96 43.92 13.10
N GLY A 76 4.80 43.98 12.07
CA GLY A 76 5.83 42.98 11.84
C GLY A 76 6.36 42.94 10.42
N THR A 77 7.38 42.12 10.20
CA THR A 77 7.92 41.87 8.87
C THR A 77 6.97 40.94 8.11
N MET A 78 6.31 41.46 7.08
CA MET A 78 5.23 40.76 6.40
C MET A 78 5.34 40.81 4.88
N ARG A 79 4.59 39.95 4.19
CA ARG A 79 4.30 40.07 2.76
C ARG A 79 2.84 39.75 2.46
N ARG A 80 2.32 40.31 1.37
CA ARG A 80 0.97 40.01 0.86
C ARG A 80 1.02 38.89 -0.17
N ILE A 81 -0.02 38.06 -0.16
CA ILE A 81 -0.26 36.97 -1.10
C ILE A 81 -1.64 37.21 -1.69
N SER A 82 -1.74 37.21 -3.03
CA SER A 82 -3.02 37.35 -3.71
C SER A 82 -3.92 36.14 -3.51
N ALA A 83 -5.20 36.28 -3.87
CA ALA A 83 -6.17 35.17 -3.85
C ALA A 83 -5.73 33.94 -4.67
N LEU A 84 -4.82 34.12 -5.62
CA LEU A 84 -4.23 33.04 -6.43
C LEU A 84 -2.98 32.42 -5.79
N GLY A 85 -2.68 32.75 -4.53
CA GLY A 85 -1.51 32.23 -3.81
C GLY A 85 -0.18 32.82 -4.26
N LYS A 86 -0.16 33.90 -5.05
CA LYS A 86 1.08 34.52 -5.53
C LYS A 86 1.52 35.68 -4.64
N PRO A 87 2.81 35.76 -4.23
CA PRO A 87 3.31 36.91 -3.50
C PRO A 87 3.12 38.19 -4.32
N THR A 88 2.54 39.22 -3.71
CA THR A 88 2.39 40.55 -4.33
C THR A 88 3.68 41.36 -4.22
N THR A 89 4.51 41.04 -3.24
CA THR A 89 5.86 41.59 -3.07
C THR A 89 6.89 40.47 -3.07
N VAL A 90 8.10 40.76 -3.58
CA VAL A 90 9.20 39.79 -3.61
C VAL A 90 9.76 39.56 -2.21
N ASN A 91 9.95 40.65 -1.46
CA ASN A 91 10.53 40.62 -0.12
C ASN A 91 9.47 40.83 0.95
N PHE A 92 9.78 40.33 2.15
CA PHE A 92 9.09 40.75 3.35
C PHE A 92 9.53 42.16 3.74
N THR A 93 8.60 42.94 4.27
CA THR A 93 8.82 44.34 4.67
C THR A 93 8.13 44.61 5.99
N TRP A 94 8.72 45.47 6.82
CA TRP A 94 8.10 45.90 8.06
C TRP A 94 6.84 46.74 7.78
N ASN A 95 5.69 46.29 8.24
CA ASN A 95 4.42 46.99 8.07
C ASN A 95 3.60 46.96 9.36
N GLU A 96 2.67 47.91 9.43
CA GLU A 96 1.60 47.99 10.40
C GLU A 96 0.29 47.87 9.64
N ILE A 97 -0.59 46.94 10.04
CA ILE A 97 -1.89 46.73 9.40
C ILE A 97 -2.99 46.61 10.45
N ASP A 98 -4.17 47.09 10.08
CA ASP A 98 -5.42 46.79 10.78
C ASP A 98 -5.87 45.35 10.44
N ILE A 99 -6.42 44.65 11.42
CA ILE A 99 -6.96 43.29 11.28
C ILE A 99 -8.32 43.24 10.59
N GLN A 100 -8.99 44.38 10.40
CA GLN A 100 -10.28 44.45 9.73
C GLN A 100 -10.25 43.76 8.36
N GLY A 101 -11.21 42.87 8.16
CA GLY A 101 -11.36 42.08 6.93
C GLY A 101 -10.57 40.77 6.91
N ILE A 102 -9.73 40.48 7.92
CA ILE A 102 -9.12 39.17 8.10
C ILE A 102 -10.10 38.28 8.87
N GLU A 103 -10.49 37.17 8.25
CA GLU A 103 -11.51 36.25 8.79
C GLU A 103 -10.92 35.02 9.45
N LEU A 104 -9.66 34.70 9.11
CA LEU A 104 -9.01 33.47 9.56
C LEU A 104 -7.54 33.70 9.85
N TRP A 105 -7.09 33.21 11.00
CA TRP A 105 -5.70 33.24 11.41
C TRP A 105 -5.10 31.85 11.37
N ARG A 106 -3.81 31.79 11.08
CA ARG A 106 -3.04 30.55 11.06
C ARG A 106 -1.66 30.80 11.64
N THR A 107 -1.27 30.04 12.66
CA THR A 107 0.09 30.09 13.22
C THR A 107 0.88 28.85 12.85
N SER A 108 2.21 28.97 12.78
CA SER A 108 3.09 27.81 12.80
C SER A 108 3.49 27.46 14.24
N ARG A 109 3.39 26.19 14.60
CA ARG A 109 3.78 25.63 15.89
C ARG A 109 4.48 24.31 15.69
N ASN A 110 5.37 23.95 16.61
CA ASN A 110 5.90 22.60 16.61
C ASN A 110 4.84 21.60 17.06
N LEU A 111 4.85 20.41 16.46
CA LEU A 111 4.04 19.29 16.89
C LEU A 111 4.53 18.80 18.25
N ASN A 112 3.59 18.49 19.16
CA ASN A 112 3.93 17.88 20.43
C ASN A 112 4.33 16.40 20.24
N LEU A 113 4.84 15.75 21.30
CA LEU A 113 5.35 14.37 21.19
C LEU A 113 4.30 13.38 20.68
N ASN A 114 3.06 13.48 21.16
CA ASN A 114 1.96 12.58 20.78
C ASN A 114 1.54 12.80 19.33
N GLU A 115 1.45 14.06 18.90
CA GLU A 115 1.15 14.41 17.51
C GLU A 115 2.25 13.92 16.57
N ARG A 116 3.52 14.11 16.93
CA ARG A 116 4.66 13.60 16.15
C ARG A 116 4.60 12.08 16.04
N ALA A 117 4.26 11.39 17.11
CA ALA A 117 4.10 9.94 17.12
C ALA A 117 2.94 9.50 16.20
N LEU A 118 1.80 10.18 16.25
CA LEU A 118 0.63 9.88 15.41
C LEU A 118 0.95 10.07 13.92
N PHE A 119 1.57 11.20 13.54
CA PHE A 119 1.98 11.45 12.16
C PHE A 119 3.04 10.47 11.69
N GLY A 120 4.06 10.20 12.51
CA GLY A 120 5.09 9.21 12.19
C GLY A 120 4.50 7.81 12.00
N GLY A 121 3.56 7.40 12.85
CA GLY A 121 2.85 6.13 12.73
C GLY A 121 1.99 6.05 11.46
N SER A 122 1.33 7.15 11.08
CA SER A 122 0.51 7.20 9.86
C SER A 122 1.35 7.08 8.59
N ILE A 123 2.50 7.77 8.54
CA ILE A 123 3.45 7.69 7.42
C ILE A 123 4.06 6.29 7.35
N PHE A 124 4.39 5.69 8.50
CA PHE A 124 4.88 4.32 8.55
C PHE A 124 3.86 3.35 7.95
N MET A 125 2.61 3.40 8.39
CA MET A 125 1.55 2.54 7.86
C MET A 125 1.34 2.78 6.36
N ALA A 126 1.37 4.03 5.90
CA ALA A 126 1.28 4.34 4.47
C ALA A 126 2.46 3.73 3.67
N ALA A 127 3.68 3.76 4.21
CA ALA A 127 4.85 3.14 3.58
C ALA A 127 4.74 1.60 3.54
N VAL A 128 4.22 1.00 4.61
CA VAL A 128 3.91 -0.44 4.65
C VAL A 128 2.85 -0.78 3.60
N ASP A 129 1.76 -0.03 3.51
CA ASP A 129 0.70 -0.22 2.50
C ASP A 129 1.23 -0.08 1.08
N ILE A 130 2.08 0.91 0.81
CA ILE A 130 2.76 1.06 -0.48
C ILE A 130 3.64 -0.16 -0.76
N GLY A 131 4.38 -0.66 0.23
CA GLY A 131 5.24 -1.84 0.11
C GLY A 131 4.46 -3.12 -0.17
N VAL A 132 3.40 -3.38 0.59
CA VAL A 132 2.47 -4.49 0.36
C VAL A 132 1.81 -4.34 -1.01
N GLY A 133 1.36 -3.13 -1.37
CA GLY A 133 0.83 -2.83 -2.70
C GLY A 133 1.83 -3.14 -3.82
N ILE A 134 3.10 -2.81 -3.66
CA ILE A 134 4.16 -3.17 -4.62
C ILE A 134 4.36 -4.69 -4.70
N ILE A 135 4.33 -5.42 -3.56
CA ILE A 135 4.40 -6.90 -3.53
C ILE A 135 3.20 -7.51 -4.24
N CYS A 136 2.00 -7.00 -3.97
CA CYS A 136 0.75 -7.43 -4.58
C CYS A 136 0.67 -7.07 -6.07
N LEU A 137 1.24 -5.94 -6.50
CA LEU A 137 1.40 -5.58 -7.91
C LEU A 137 2.44 -6.46 -8.62
N ALA A 138 3.46 -6.93 -7.90
CA ALA A 138 4.53 -7.76 -8.46
C ALA A 138 4.19 -9.25 -8.52
N ASN A 139 3.39 -9.77 -7.58
CA ASN A 139 2.78 -11.11 -7.63
C ASN A 139 1.30 -11.03 -7.23
N PRO A 140 0.41 -10.67 -8.17
CA PRO A 140 -1.02 -10.54 -7.92
C PRO A 140 -1.65 -11.83 -7.42
N LYS A 141 -1.10 -13.01 -7.75
CA LYS A 141 -1.61 -14.28 -7.23
C LYS A 141 -1.38 -14.47 -5.71
N MET A 142 -0.37 -13.81 -5.13
CA MET A 142 -0.12 -13.85 -3.67
C MET A 142 -0.98 -12.88 -2.87
N CYS A 143 -1.67 -11.95 -3.54
CA CYS A 143 -2.52 -10.96 -2.87
C CYS A 143 -3.99 -10.96 -3.33
N PHE A 144 -4.23 -11.50 -4.53
CA PHE A 144 -5.51 -11.51 -5.22
C PHE A 144 -5.71 -12.79 -6.07
N GLY A 145 -4.86 -13.82 -5.96
CA GLY A 145 -5.02 -15.01 -6.81
C GLY A 145 -5.82 -16.14 -6.19
N SER A 146 -6.45 -17.01 -6.97
CA SER A 146 -7.32 -16.86 -8.17
C SER A 146 -7.97 -18.23 -8.40
N CYS A 147 -9.06 -18.28 -9.16
CA CYS A 147 -9.60 -19.51 -9.78
C CYS A 147 -10.42 -20.42 -8.84
N PRO A 148 -11.36 -21.20 -9.39
CA PRO A 148 -12.05 -22.23 -8.62
C PRO A 148 -11.04 -23.23 -8.06
N THR A 149 -10.90 -23.24 -6.74
CA THR A 149 -10.05 -24.21 -6.05
C THR A 149 -10.83 -25.49 -5.81
N PHE A 150 -10.24 -26.63 -6.16
CA PHE A 150 -10.87 -27.94 -6.04
C PHE A 150 -10.32 -28.73 -4.86
N TYR A 151 -11.24 -29.38 -4.15
CA TYR A 151 -11.03 -30.14 -2.93
C TYR A 151 -11.67 -31.50 -3.04
N GLN A 152 -11.13 -32.48 -2.34
CA GLN A 152 -11.72 -33.83 -2.29
C GLN A 152 -12.69 -33.97 -1.13
N ASN A 153 -12.53 -33.19 -0.06
CA ASN A 153 -13.52 -33.11 1.01
C ASN A 153 -14.07 -31.70 1.16
N GLU A 154 -15.37 -31.61 1.44
CA GLU A 154 -16.04 -30.32 1.68
C GLU A 154 -15.42 -29.55 2.86
N SER A 155 -14.98 -30.28 3.88
CA SER A 155 -14.34 -29.72 5.06
C SER A 155 -12.85 -29.39 4.88
N ASP A 156 -12.25 -29.58 3.70
CA ASP A 156 -10.82 -29.32 3.51
C ASP A 156 -10.48 -27.82 3.60
N HIS A 157 -9.31 -27.55 4.17
CA HIS A 157 -8.78 -26.20 4.37
C HIS A 157 -8.17 -25.66 3.07
N LEU A 158 -8.08 -24.33 2.94
CA LEU A 158 -7.45 -23.61 1.81
C LEU A 158 -6.04 -24.10 1.41
N PHE A 159 -5.30 -24.71 2.35
CA PHE A 159 -3.93 -25.20 2.10
C PHE A 159 -3.89 -26.68 1.70
N LYS A 160 -5.05 -27.31 1.55
CA LYS A 160 -5.25 -28.67 1.05
C LYS A 160 -5.90 -28.65 -0.33
N SER A 161 -5.69 -27.58 -1.09
CA SER A 161 -6.13 -27.51 -2.47
C SER A 161 -5.54 -28.71 -3.22
N ALA A 162 -6.41 -29.47 -3.88
CA ALA A 162 -6.02 -30.66 -4.63
C ALA A 162 -5.70 -30.29 -6.09
N ALA A 163 -6.36 -29.24 -6.59
CA ALA A 163 -6.09 -28.60 -7.87
C ALA A 163 -6.59 -27.14 -7.79
N GLU A 164 -5.97 -26.25 -8.54
CA GLU A 164 -6.25 -24.80 -8.46
C GLU A 164 -6.79 -24.24 -9.77
N GLY A 165 -7.44 -25.08 -10.60
CA GLY A 165 -8.17 -24.76 -11.82
C GLY A 165 -7.63 -23.55 -12.56
N PHE A 166 -6.30 -23.41 -12.66
CA PHE A 166 -5.73 -22.10 -12.91
C PHE A 166 -6.13 -21.73 -14.32
N THR A 167 -6.58 -20.51 -14.53
CA THR A 167 -6.76 -20.04 -15.90
C THR A 167 -6.46 -18.57 -15.92
N ASN A 168 -5.59 -18.17 -16.84
CA ASN A 168 -5.36 -16.75 -17.13
C ASN A 168 -6.39 -16.22 -18.14
N ALA A 169 -7.41 -17.02 -18.49
CA ALA A 169 -8.47 -16.62 -19.41
C ALA A 169 -9.44 -15.63 -18.74
N ILE A 170 -9.53 -14.42 -19.30
CA ILE A 170 -10.38 -13.34 -18.79
C ILE A 170 -11.71 -13.18 -19.55
N LEU A 171 -11.92 -13.97 -20.61
CA LEU A 171 -13.12 -13.98 -21.46
C LEU A 171 -13.40 -15.41 -21.96
N PRO A 172 -14.67 -15.79 -22.21
CA PRO A 172 -15.00 -17.14 -22.72
C PRO A 172 -14.31 -17.50 -24.04
N THR A 173 -14.11 -16.52 -24.95
CA THR A 173 -13.39 -16.75 -26.20
C THR A 173 -11.89 -16.97 -26.03
N LEU A 174 -11.35 -16.69 -24.84
CA LEU A 174 -9.96 -16.89 -24.44
C LEU A 174 -9.80 -18.09 -23.51
N GLU A 175 -10.86 -18.88 -23.32
CA GLU A 175 -10.81 -20.11 -22.53
C GLU A 175 -9.78 -21.05 -23.15
N HIS A 176 -8.68 -21.23 -22.44
CA HIS A 176 -7.69 -22.25 -22.72
C HIS A 176 -8.02 -23.46 -21.84
N ARG A 177 -7.74 -24.67 -22.34
CA ARG A 177 -7.90 -25.90 -21.57
C ARG A 177 -6.73 -26.05 -20.62
N ASP A 178 -6.78 -25.32 -19.52
CA ASP A 178 -5.86 -25.47 -18.41
C ASP A 178 -6.36 -26.65 -17.55
N ILE A 179 -5.63 -27.76 -17.62
CA ILE A 179 -6.00 -29.02 -16.97
C ILE A 179 -5.03 -29.23 -15.81
N ASP A 180 -5.51 -28.96 -14.61
CA ASP A 180 -4.74 -29.27 -13.41
C ASP A 180 -4.86 -30.74 -13.05
N ALA A 181 -3.71 -31.35 -12.73
CA ALA A 181 -3.67 -32.73 -12.28
C ALA A 181 -4.27 -32.84 -10.87
N LEU A 182 -5.33 -33.65 -10.73
CA LEU A 182 -5.84 -34.05 -9.43
C LEU A 182 -5.02 -35.26 -8.93
N PRO A 183 -4.25 -35.13 -7.85
CA PRO A 183 -3.18 -36.09 -7.53
C PRO A 183 -3.67 -37.42 -6.92
N GLU A 184 -4.91 -37.51 -6.43
CA GLU A 184 -5.41 -38.75 -5.82
C GLU A 184 -6.14 -39.65 -6.82
N VAL A 185 -5.96 -40.95 -6.63
CA VAL A 185 -6.63 -41.99 -7.41
C VAL A 185 -8.09 -42.06 -6.98
N MET A 186 -9.00 -41.69 -7.88
CA MET A 186 -10.43 -41.92 -7.71
C MET A 186 -10.69 -43.42 -7.50
N LEU A 187 -11.38 -43.77 -6.41
CA LEU A 187 -11.77 -45.14 -6.13
C LEU A 187 -13.03 -45.50 -6.93
N PRO A 188 -13.27 -46.80 -7.20
CA PRO A 188 -14.52 -47.23 -7.81
C PRO A 188 -15.71 -46.84 -6.93
N GLY A 189 -16.63 -46.02 -7.44
CA GLY A 189 -17.80 -45.58 -6.69
C GLY A 189 -18.23 -44.16 -7.03
N GLU A 190 -18.97 -43.53 -6.12
CA GLU A 190 -19.29 -42.11 -6.18
C GLU A 190 -18.14 -41.32 -5.56
N GLU A 191 -17.52 -40.45 -6.36
CA GLU A 191 -16.49 -39.52 -5.91
C GLU A 191 -17.05 -38.12 -5.86
N ARG A 192 -16.66 -37.37 -4.82
CA ARG A 192 -17.13 -36.00 -4.63
C ARG A 192 -15.93 -35.05 -4.70
N ILE A 193 -16.01 -34.10 -5.62
CA ILE A 193 -15.08 -32.97 -5.69
C ILE A 193 -15.85 -31.71 -5.31
N VAL A 194 -15.26 -30.90 -4.45
CA VAL A 194 -15.84 -29.65 -3.98
C VAL A 194 -15.05 -28.50 -4.56
N MET A 195 -15.75 -27.55 -5.14
CA MET A 195 -15.18 -26.32 -5.68
C MET A 195 -15.54 -25.16 -4.77
N LYS A 196 -14.55 -24.39 -4.32
CA LYS A 196 -14.75 -23.23 -3.46
C LYS A 196 -14.34 -21.95 -4.17
N ASN A 197 -15.05 -20.87 -3.87
CA ASN A 197 -14.69 -19.52 -4.32
C ASN A 197 -13.90 -18.83 -3.20
N GLU A 198 -12.58 -18.89 -3.29
CA GLU A 198 -11.70 -18.46 -2.20
C GLU A 198 -11.21 -17.02 -2.34
N ALA A 199 -11.31 -16.46 -3.56
CA ALA A 199 -10.89 -15.10 -3.88
C ALA A 199 -12.05 -14.07 -3.82
N LEU A 200 -13.27 -14.47 -3.43
CA LEU A 200 -14.50 -13.65 -3.51
C LEU A 200 -14.73 -13.06 -4.91
N GLU A 201 -14.16 -13.70 -5.93
CA GLU A 201 -14.28 -13.27 -7.32
C GLU A 201 -15.63 -13.74 -7.87
N THR A 202 -16.37 -12.87 -8.54
CA THR A 202 -17.57 -13.25 -9.29
C THR A 202 -17.15 -13.92 -10.60
N HIS A 203 -16.67 -15.16 -10.52
CA HIS A 203 -16.45 -15.99 -11.69
C HIS A 203 -17.78 -16.59 -12.16
N ASN A 204 -18.04 -16.48 -13.47
CA ASN A 204 -19.10 -17.24 -14.12
C ASN A 204 -18.48 -18.53 -14.66
N ILE A 205 -18.73 -19.64 -13.97
CA ILE A 205 -18.22 -20.95 -14.38
C ILE A 205 -19.18 -21.51 -15.43
N ASN A 206 -18.66 -21.79 -16.62
CA ASN A 206 -19.43 -22.35 -17.72
C ASN A 206 -19.62 -23.87 -17.54
N GLU A 207 -18.51 -24.59 -17.39
CA GLU A 207 -18.50 -26.04 -17.15
C GLU A 207 -17.30 -26.46 -16.29
N VAL A 208 -17.42 -27.63 -15.66
CA VAL A 208 -16.32 -28.31 -14.96
C VAL A 208 -16.23 -29.71 -15.55
N VAL A 209 -15.07 -30.05 -16.14
CA VAL A 209 -14.85 -31.33 -16.82
C VAL A 209 -13.79 -32.12 -16.08
N LEU A 210 -14.11 -33.35 -15.71
CA LEU A 210 -13.19 -34.27 -15.04
C LEU A 210 -12.72 -35.35 -16.02
N PHE A 211 -11.40 -35.42 -16.23
CA PHE A 211 -10.77 -36.49 -17.01
C PHE A 211 -10.25 -37.57 -16.07
N SER A 212 -10.50 -38.84 -16.40
CA SER A 212 -10.00 -39.98 -15.66
C SER A 212 -9.22 -40.92 -16.56
N VAL A 213 -8.05 -41.36 -16.10
CA VAL A 213 -7.22 -42.35 -16.80
C VAL A 213 -6.98 -43.56 -15.88
N PRO A 214 -7.04 -44.80 -16.40
CA PRO A 214 -6.71 -45.98 -15.61
C PRO A 214 -5.28 -45.93 -15.08
N VAL A 215 -5.10 -46.30 -13.81
CA VAL A 215 -3.78 -46.43 -13.21
C VAL A 215 -3.12 -47.71 -13.69
N GLU A 216 -1.97 -47.59 -14.33
CA GLU A 216 -1.13 -48.72 -14.74
C GLU A 216 0.20 -48.67 -13.98
N ALA A 217 0.55 -49.77 -13.31
CA ALA A 217 1.74 -49.84 -12.48
C ALA A 217 3.02 -49.51 -13.26
N GLY A 218 3.84 -48.60 -12.72
CA GLY A 218 5.09 -48.17 -13.36
C GLY A 218 4.93 -47.15 -14.49
N SER A 219 3.71 -46.67 -14.73
CA SER A 219 3.42 -45.60 -15.68
C SER A 219 2.87 -44.34 -14.99
N GLU A 220 2.95 -43.23 -15.70
CA GLU A 220 2.24 -41.99 -15.40
C GLU A 220 1.64 -41.44 -16.70
N VAL A 221 0.66 -40.54 -16.57
CA VAL A 221 0.07 -39.85 -17.72
C VAL A 221 0.50 -38.39 -17.66
N LEU A 222 1.07 -37.90 -18.74
CA LEU A 222 1.46 -36.51 -18.89
C LEU A 222 0.52 -35.84 -19.90
N HIS A 223 0.11 -34.61 -19.58
CA HIS A 223 -0.58 -33.72 -20.51
C HIS A 223 0.47 -32.94 -21.30
N THR A 224 0.33 -32.95 -22.63
CA THR A 224 1.26 -32.28 -23.54
C THR A 224 0.75 -30.89 -23.89
N VAL A 225 1.66 -30.04 -24.35
CA VAL A 225 1.36 -28.65 -24.75
C VAL A 225 0.37 -28.53 -25.92
N ASP A 226 0.17 -29.60 -26.69
CA ASP A 226 -0.79 -29.71 -27.79
C ASP A 226 -2.10 -30.39 -27.37
N ASP A 227 -2.41 -30.40 -26.07
CA ASP A 227 -3.65 -30.92 -25.48
C ASP A 227 -3.87 -32.42 -25.71
N SER A 228 -2.77 -33.19 -25.77
CA SER A 228 -2.80 -34.64 -25.84
C SER A 228 -2.38 -35.27 -24.51
N PHE A 229 -2.83 -36.49 -24.27
CA PHE A 229 -2.43 -37.27 -23.09
C PHE A 229 -1.51 -38.41 -23.52
N MET A 230 -0.33 -38.48 -22.92
CA MET A 230 0.64 -39.55 -23.18
C MET A 230 0.84 -40.38 -21.92
N ARG A 231 0.63 -41.69 -22.03
CA ARG A 231 1.11 -42.62 -21.00
C ARG A 231 2.59 -42.85 -21.20
N VAL A 232 3.37 -42.54 -20.18
CA VAL A 232 4.81 -42.74 -20.17
C VAL A 232 5.16 -43.75 -19.08
N THR A 233 6.13 -44.62 -19.36
CA THR A 233 6.71 -45.50 -18.35
C THR A 233 7.82 -44.76 -17.64
N LYS A 234 7.93 -44.94 -16.31
CA LYS A 234 9.04 -44.35 -15.55
C LYS A 234 10.36 -44.80 -16.15
N GLY A 235 11.15 -43.83 -16.62
CA GLY A 235 12.49 -44.08 -17.13
C GLY A 235 13.45 -44.59 -16.04
N PRO A 236 14.67 -44.99 -16.41
CA PRO A 236 15.70 -45.31 -15.43
C PRO A 236 15.91 -44.12 -14.48
N GLN A 237 16.04 -44.39 -13.18
CA GLN A 237 16.35 -43.37 -12.17
C GLN A 237 17.67 -42.68 -12.56
N ILE A 238 17.61 -41.38 -12.85
CA ILE A 238 18.81 -40.57 -13.11
C ILE A 238 19.25 -39.98 -11.78
N GLU A 239 20.37 -40.46 -11.25
CA GLU A 239 21.03 -39.79 -10.12
C GLU A 239 21.65 -38.48 -10.61
N VAL A 240 21.08 -37.36 -10.17
CA VAL A 240 21.67 -36.05 -10.43
C VAL A 240 22.84 -35.87 -9.46
N SER A 241 24.06 -35.93 -9.99
CA SER A 241 25.27 -35.64 -9.22
C SER A 241 25.89 -34.31 -9.66
N LYS A 242 26.42 -33.55 -8.71
CA LYS A 242 27.28 -32.39 -9.00
C LYS A 242 28.72 -32.81 -8.75
N HIS A 243 29.51 -32.90 -9.81
CA HIS A 243 30.93 -33.32 -9.75
C HIS A 243 31.13 -34.72 -9.14
N GLY A 244 30.21 -35.66 -9.42
CA GLY A 244 30.31 -37.05 -8.95
C GLY A 244 29.86 -37.28 -7.50
N GLN A 245 29.37 -36.25 -6.80
CA GLN A 245 28.62 -36.43 -5.55
C GLN A 245 27.13 -36.39 -5.84
N ALA A 246 26.41 -37.44 -5.45
CA ALA A 246 24.96 -37.48 -5.49
C ALA A 246 24.41 -36.26 -4.71
N LEU A 247 23.44 -35.56 -5.30
CA LEU A 247 22.68 -34.55 -4.57
C LEU A 247 21.75 -35.30 -3.62
N GLU A 248 22.17 -35.51 -2.38
CA GLU A 248 21.31 -36.10 -1.36
C GLU A 248 20.16 -35.12 -1.05
N GLY A 249 18.92 -35.57 -1.31
CA GLY A 249 17.69 -35.05 -0.73
C GLY A 249 17.17 -33.74 -1.30
N ILE A 250 16.23 -33.86 -2.25
CA ILE A 250 14.99 -33.07 -2.20
C ILE A 250 13.91 -34.04 -1.73
#